data_AF-A0A8B6HQV2-F1
#
_entry.id   AF-A0A8B6HQV2-F1
#
_cell.length_a   1.000
_cell.length_b   1.000
_cell.length_c   1.000
_cell.angle_alpha   90.00
_cell.angle_beta   90.00
_cell.angle_gamma   90.00
#
_symmetry.space_group_name_H-M   'P 1'
#
loop_
_entity.id
_entity.type
_entity.pdbx_description
1 polymer ?
#
loop_
_entity_poly.entity_id
_entity_poly.type
_entity_poly.pdbx_seq_one_letter_code
_entity_poly.pdbx_strand_id
1 'polypeptide(L)'
;MAKWTFLSNYLSCVNKFWAGLRGTTWINGDPFVNVLGVTDNLNNLPDSNNPFDPEFDCGLFTFITTPEIVDASCNEKLRMYFVCEIPMN
;
A
#
# COMPACT_ATOMS: atom_id res chain seq x y z
N MET A 1 4.57 -6.85 13.49
CA MET A 1 4.47 -5.58 14.24
C MET A 1 5.60 -4.58 13.91
N ALA A 2 6.86 -4.99 13.74
CA ALA A 2 7.99 -4.04 13.57
C ALA A 2 8.14 -3.39 12.17
N LYS A 3 7.74 -4.07 11.09
CA LYS A 3 8.02 -3.64 9.70
C LYS A 3 7.42 -2.27 9.34
N TRP A 4 6.11 -2.09 9.58
CA TRP A 4 5.39 -0.89 9.14
C TRP A 4 5.69 0.33 10.01
N THR A 5 5.92 0.14 11.31
CA THR A 5 6.44 1.20 12.19
C THR A 5 7.86 1.63 11.80
N PHE A 6 8.70 0.69 11.35
CA PHE A 6 10.02 1.04 10.82
C PHE A 6 9.90 1.87 9.53
N LEU A 7 9.08 1.41 8.58
CA LEU A 7 8.85 2.13 7.32
C LEU A 7 8.24 3.51 7.58
N SER A 8 7.31 3.66 8.52
CA SER A 8 6.72 4.95 8.87
C SER A 8 7.72 5.95 9.42
N ASN A 9 8.67 5.49 10.22
CA ASN A 9 9.71 6.36 10.77
C ASN A 9 10.77 6.72 9.71
N TYR A 10 11.20 5.72 8.93
CA TYR A 10 12.28 5.88 7.96
C TYR A 10 11.85 6.66 6.70
N LEU A 11 10.59 6.50 6.31
CA LEU A 11 10.01 7.14 5.13
C LEU A 11 9.08 8.29 5.49
N SER A 12 9.15 8.83 6.71
CA SER A 12 8.41 10.02 7.13
C SER A 12 8.65 11.24 6.22
N CYS A 13 9.81 11.31 5.56
CA CYS A 13 10.15 12.34 4.57
C CYS A 13 9.44 12.13 3.22
N VAL A 14 8.93 10.92 2.98
CA VAL A 14 8.29 10.47 1.75
C VAL A 14 6.82 10.20 2.07
N ASN A 15 5.99 11.22 1.87
CA ASN A 15 4.58 11.18 2.26
C ASN A 15 3.77 10.06 1.59
N LYS A 16 4.25 9.49 0.46
CA LYS A 16 3.58 8.44 -0.31
C LYS A 16 4.55 7.48 -1.00
N PHE A 17 4.28 6.18 -0.95
CA PHE A 17 5.04 5.16 -1.69
C PHE A 17 4.19 3.94 -2.04
N TRP A 18 4.58 3.19 -3.07
CA TRP A 18 3.89 1.95 -3.47
C TRP A 18 4.10 0.83 -2.45
N ALA A 19 3.00 0.26 -1.94
CA ALA A 19 3.04 -0.76 -0.88
C ALA A 19 3.30 -2.17 -1.42
N GLY A 20 3.14 -2.40 -2.72
CA GLY A 20 3.18 -3.75 -3.31
C GLY A 20 1.89 -4.54 -3.04
N LEU A 21 0.76 -3.86 -2.96
CA LEU A 21 -0.57 -4.47 -2.88
C LEU A 21 -1.24 -4.36 -4.25
N ARG A 22 -1.87 -5.44 -4.71
CA ARG A 22 -2.71 -5.44 -5.91
C ARG A 22 -4.05 -6.12 -5.59
N GLY A 23 -5.16 -5.42 -5.82
CA GLY A 23 -6.46 -5.82 -5.27
C GLY A 23 -6.35 -6.04 -3.76
N THR A 24 -6.78 -7.22 -3.30
CA THR A 24 -6.69 -7.65 -1.90
C THR A 24 -5.52 -8.61 -1.62
N THR A 25 -4.49 -8.62 -2.48
CA THR A 25 -3.35 -9.55 -2.36
C THR A 25 -2.01 -8.82 -2.45
N TRP A 26 -1.05 -9.19 -1.60
CA TRP A 26 0.30 -8.67 -1.71
C TRP A 26 1.03 -9.29 -2.91
N ILE A 27 1.92 -8.55 -3.56
CA ILE A 27 2.66 -9.03 -4.73
C ILE A 27 3.58 -10.22 -4.44
N ASN A 28 3.90 -10.47 -3.16
CA ASN A 28 4.66 -11.64 -2.73
C ASN A 28 3.79 -12.91 -2.59
N GLY A 29 2.48 -12.81 -2.86
CA GLY A 29 1.51 -13.90 -2.77
C GLY A 29 0.84 -14.04 -1.41
N ASP A 30 1.22 -13.23 -0.41
CA ASP A 30 0.58 -13.25 0.89
C ASP A 30 -0.83 -12.66 0.82
N PRO A 31 -1.82 -13.23 1.53
CA PRO A 31 -3.13 -12.63 1.64
C PRO A 31 -3.02 -11.29 2.35
N PHE A 32 -3.88 -10.32 1.99
CA PHE A 32 -3.97 -9.08 2.75
C PHE A 32 -4.39 -9.39 4.19
N VAL A 33 -3.47 -9.17 5.12
CA VAL A 33 -3.73 -9.17 6.55
C VAL A 33 -3.70 -7.74 7.03
N ASN A 34 -4.67 -7.39 7.88
CA ASN A 34 -4.80 -6.09 8.50
C ASN A 34 -3.42 -5.61 9.01
N VAL A 35 -3.00 -4.45 8.51
CA VAL A 35 -1.66 -3.95 8.79
C VAL A 35 -1.72 -3.19 10.11
N LEU A 36 -1.39 -3.87 11.21
CA LEU A 36 -1.39 -3.26 12.56
C LEU A 36 -0.68 -1.89 12.58
N GLY A 37 -1.43 -0.83 12.90
CA GLY A 37 -0.95 0.56 12.95
C GLY A 37 -1.21 1.38 11.68
N VAL A 38 -1.87 0.79 10.69
CA VAL A 38 -2.37 1.44 9.48
C VAL A 38 -3.90 1.43 9.54
N THR A 39 -4.55 2.55 9.24
CA THR A 39 -6.00 2.54 9.10
C THR A 39 -6.36 1.89 7.77
N ASP A 40 -6.89 0.67 7.81
CA ASP A 40 -7.51 0.02 6.65
C ASP A 40 -8.94 0.54 6.53
N ASN A 41 -9.09 1.67 5.85
CA ASN A 41 -10.39 2.08 5.38
C ASN A 41 -10.77 1.10 4.27
N LEU A 42 -11.45 0.00 4.60
CA LEU A 42 -11.78 -1.10 3.67
C LEU A 42 -12.47 -0.61 2.39
N ASN A 43 -13.15 0.53 2.46
CA ASN A 43 -13.80 1.18 1.33
C ASN A 43 -12.83 1.85 0.33
N ASN A 44 -11.56 2.01 0.72
CA ASN A 44 -10.49 2.62 -0.07
C ASN A 44 -9.33 1.63 -0.33
N LEU A 45 -9.52 0.34 -0.06
CA LEU A 45 -8.55 -0.66 -0.48
C LEU A 45 -8.71 -0.94 -1.98
N PRO A 46 -7.64 -1.36 -2.67
CA PRO A 46 -7.75 -1.79 -4.05
C PRO A 46 -8.75 -2.92 -4.23
N ASP A 47 -9.76 -2.68 -5.06
CA ASP A 47 -10.78 -3.67 -5.40
C ASP A 47 -10.81 -3.90 -6.91
N SER A 48 -10.09 -4.95 -7.33
CA SER A 48 -10.07 -5.43 -8.71
C SER A 48 -11.44 -5.80 -9.27
N ASN A 49 -12.47 -5.94 -8.42
CA ASN A 49 -13.82 -6.29 -8.83
C ASN A 49 -14.75 -5.08 -8.90
N ASN A 50 -14.28 -3.87 -8.60
CA ASN A 50 -15.09 -2.68 -8.70
C ASN A 50 -15.35 -2.33 -10.19
N PRO A 51 -16.58 -2.50 -10.69
CA PRO A 51 -16.89 -2.26 -12.10
C PRO A 51 -16.87 -0.78 -12.48
N PHE A 52 -16.82 0.12 -11.49
CA PHE A 52 -16.79 1.57 -11.68
C PHE A 52 -15.38 2.14 -11.73
N ASP A 53 -14.36 1.36 -11.32
CA ASP A 53 -12.98 1.83 -11.33
C ASP A 53 -11.95 0.71 -11.60
N PRO A 54 -11.94 0.14 -12.82
CA PRO A 54 -11.08 -1.00 -13.15
C PRO A 54 -9.59 -0.64 -13.25
N GLU A 55 -9.23 0.64 -13.20
CA GLU A 55 -7.83 1.08 -13.23
C GLU A 55 -7.18 1.13 -11.84
N PHE A 56 -7.99 1.25 -10.79
CA PHE A 56 -7.57 1.37 -9.40
C PHE A 56 -7.52 -0.02 -8.75
N ASP A 57 -6.33 -0.62 -8.86
CA ASP A 57 -6.06 -1.99 -8.43
C ASP A 57 -4.73 -2.06 -7.66
N CYS A 58 -4.08 -0.93 -7.34
CA CYS A 58 -2.77 -0.90 -6.70
C CYS A 58 -2.80 -0.12 -5.39
N GLY A 59 -2.21 -0.67 -4.33
CA GLY A 59 -2.17 -0.01 -3.02
C GLY A 59 -0.99 0.95 -2.86
N LEU A 60 -1.32 2.19 -2.54
CA LEU A 60 -0.38 3.24 -2.17
C LEU A 60 -0.40 3.47 -0.66
N PHE A 61 0.76 3.45 -0.04
CA PHE A 61 0.92 3.83 1.35
C PHE A 61 1.05 5.36 1.46
N THR A 62 0.34 6.01 2.40
CA THR A 62 0.44 7.45 2.66
C THR A 62 0.53 7.80 4.16
N PHE A 63 1.21 8.92 4.47
CA PHE A 63 1.51 9.39 5.85
C PHE A 63 1.09 10.85 6.10
N ILE A 64 -0.08 11.29 5.62
CA ILE A 64 -0.48 12.70 5.74
C ILE A 64 -0.87 13.06 7.19
N THR A 65 -1.60 12.19 7.88
CA THR A 65 -2.04 12.38 9.27
C THR A 65 -1.99 11.07 10.04
N THR A 66 -2.49 10.00 9.45
CA THR A 66 -2.38 8.62 9.93
C THR A 66 -1.83 7.74 8.81
N PRO A 67 -1.03 6.72 9.12
CA PRO A 67 -0.59 5.76 8.12
C PRO A 67 -1.82 5.04 7.55
N GLU A 68 -2.00 5.08 6.23
CA GLU A 68 -3.10 4.39 5.55
C GLU A 68 -2.63 3.80 4.22
N ILE A 69 -3.32 2.75 3.77
CA ILE A 69 -3.19 2.23 2.40
C ILE A 69 -4.43 2.68 1.64
N VAL A 70 -4.22 3.37 0.52
CA VAL A 70 -5.26 3.85 -0.37
C VAL A 70 -5.11 3.23 -1.74
N ASP A 71 -6.24 3.04 -2.40
CA ASP A 71 -6.29 2.60 -3.78
C ASP A 71 -5.75 3.67 -4.74
N ALA A 72 -5.05 3.21 -5.77
CA ALA A 72 -4.43 4.05 -6.79
C ALA A 72 -4.34 3.30 -8.11
N SER A 73 -4.36 4.06 -9.21
CA SER A 73 -4.21 3.47 -10.53
C SER A 73 -2.81 2.87 -10.71
N CYS A 74 -2.73 1.60 -11.08
CA CYS A 74 -1.43 0.95 -11.36
C CYS A 74 -0.67 1.63 -12.52
N ASN A 75 -1.40 2.35 -13.38
CA ASN A 75 -0.85 3.09 -14.52
C ASN A 75 -0.48 4.54 -14.16
N GLU A 76 -0.69 4.96 -12.92
CA GLU A 76 -0.38 6.30 -12.47
C GLU A 76 1.14 6.54 -12.57
N LYS A 77 1.55 7.31 -13.58
CA LYS A 77 2.95 7.58 -13.90
C LYS A 77 3.63 8.57 -12.96
N LEU A 78 3.06 8.83 -11.78
CA LEU A 78 3.70 9.68 -10.79
C LEU A 78 5.05 9.06 -10.41
N ARG A 79 6.08 9.90 -10.30
CA ARG A 79 7.39 9.51 -9.76
C ARG A 79 7.24 9.24 -8.25
N MET A 80 6.62 8.12 -7.92
CA MET A 80 6.43 7.67 -6.55
C MET A 80 7.53 6.69 -6.18
N TYR A 81 7.94 6.76 -4.92
CA TYR A 81 8.92 5.84 -4.36
C TYR A 81 8.28 4.46 -4.16
N PHE A 82 9.10 3.43 -4.12
CA PHE A 82 8.70 2.07 -3.78
C PHE A 82 9.74 1.46 -2.85
N VAL A 83 9.30 0.50 -2.05
CA VAL A 83 10.17 -0.22 -1.12
C VAL A 83 10.15 -1.69 -1.50
N CYS A 84 11.33 -2.26 -1.75
CA CYS A 84 11.47 -3.70 -1.94
C CYS A 84 11.86 -4.36 -0.62
N GLU A 85 11.14 -5.42 -0.25
CA GLU A 85 11.54 -6.33 0.82
C GLU A 85 12.17 -7.57 0.19
N ILE A 86 13.34 -7.96 0.70
CA ILE A 86 14.04 -9.19 0.28
C ILE A 86 14.23 -10.03 1.53
N PRO A 87 13.69 -11.26 1.58
CA PRO A 87 13.92 -12.17 2.70
C PRO A 87 15.41 -12.50 2.79
N MET A 88 16.00 -12.35 3.98
CA MET A 88 17.33 -12.89 4.26
C MET A 88 17.15 -14.26 4.91
N ASN A 89 17.62 -15.31 4.24
CA ASN A 89 17.71 -16.67 4.78
C ASN A 89 18.91 -16.81 5.73
#